data_AF-A0A2V9NJA7-F1
#
_entry.id   AF-A0A2V9NJA7-F1
#
_cell.length_a   1.000
_cell.length_b   1.000
_cell.length_c   1.000
_cell.angle_alpha   90.00
_cell.angle_beta   90.00
_cell.angle_gamma   90.00
#
_symmetry.space_group_name_H-M   'P 1'
#
loop_
_entity.id
_entity.type
_entity.pdbx_description
1 polymer ?
#
loop_
_entity_poly.entity_id
_entity_poly.type
_entity_poly.pdbx_seq_one_letter_code
_entity_poly.pdbx_strand_id
1 'polypeptide(L)'
;MSRHSLWLATFLYVTFIPLLYGQSAVLPPGPLQSKVKTACLECHDATIIVQQRLGKAAWTKEVDKMIKWGALVEPGDRDALIEYLSTNFPADKEPYKASRTMAKSDQK
;
A
#
# COMPACT_ATOMS: atom_id res chain seq x y z
N MET A 1 -14.43 -24.20 -57.64
CA MET A 1 -13.87 -24.73 -56.39
C MET A 1 -13.69 -23.56 -55.44
N SER A 2 -14.66 -23.44 -54.54
CA SER A 2 -14.83 -22.33 -53.61
C SER A 2 -14.10 -22.61 -52.30
N ARG A 3 -13.89 -21.53 -51.52
CA ARG A 3 -13.62 -21.46 -50.07
C ARG A 3 -12.18 -21.11 -49.67
N HIS A 4 -11.76 -19.90 -50.04
CA HIS A 4 -10.80 -19.15 -49.21
C HIS A 4 -11.61 -18.26 -48.26
N SER A 5 -12.17 -18.86 -47.21
CA SER A 5 -12.71 -18.10 -46.07
C SER A 5 -11.52 -17.57 -45.27
N LEU A 6 -11.12 -16.35 -45.62
CA LEU A 6 -10.56 -15.39 -44.67
C LEU A 6 -11.54 -15.25 -43.51
N TRP A 7 -11.42 -16.10 -42.49
CA TRP A 7 -12.07 -15.90 -41.20
C TRP A 7 -11.15 -16.47 -40.11
N LEU A 8 -10.91 -15.65 -39.09
CA LEU A 8 -10.31 -15.97 -37.79
C LEU A 8 -8.78 -15.86 -37.63
N ALA A 9 -8.14 -14.97 -38.41
CA ALA A 9 -6.99 -14.25 -37.87
C ALA A 9 -7.50 -13.22 -36.85
N THR A 10 -7.70 -13.61 -35.56
CA THR A 10 -7.83 -12.71 -34.38
C THR A 10 -8.23 -13.39 -33.05
N PHE A 11 -8.37 -14.71 -32.93
CA PHE A 11 -8.92 -15.31 -31.68
C PHE A 11 -7.89 -15.88 -30.69
N LEU A 12 -6.60 -15.58 -30.82
CA LEU A 12 -5.54 -16.09 -29.94
C LEU A 12 -4.58 -15.00 -29.44
N TYR A 13 -5.09 -13.81 -29.11
CA TYR A 13 -4.24 -12.73 -28.55
C TYR A 13 -4.94 -11.85 -27.52
N VAL A 14 -5.88 -12.41 -26.73
CA VAL A 14 -6.55 -11.68 -25.62
C VAL A 14 -6.32 -12.34 -24.24
N THR A 15 -5.58 -13.45 -24.17
CA THR A 15 -5.35 -14.18 -22.90
C THR A 15 -4.05 -13.83 -22.19
N PHE A 16 -3.23 -12.92 -22.73
CA PHE A 16 -1.94 -12.52 -22.14
C PHE A 16 -1.92 -11.04 -21.76
N ILE A 17 -3.02 -10.54 -21.19
CA ILE A 17 -2.96 -9.31 -20.39
C ILE A 17 -2.48 -9.76 -19.01
N PRO A 18 -1.21 -9.52 -18.60
CA PRO A 18 -0.87 -9.68 -17.20
C PRO A 18 -1.81 -8.74 -16.46
N LEU A 19 -2.59 -9.27 -15.51
CA LEU A 19 -3.32 -8.40 -14.60
C LEU A 19 -2.27 -7.48 -13.98
N LEU A 20 -2.32 -6.22 -14.39
CA LEU A 20 -1.67 -5.12 -13.69
C LEU A 20 -2.44 -4.97 -12.37
N TYR A 21 -2.20 -5.89 -11.45
CA TYR A 21 -2.59 -5.74 -10.06
C TYR A 21 -1.87 -4.48 -9.58
N GLY A 22 -2.63 -3.41 -9.33
CA GLY A 22 -2.11 -2.22 -8.68
C GLY A 22 -1.38 -2.65 -7.42
N GLN A 23 -0.09 -2.35 -7.33
CA GLN A 23 0.76 -2.81 -6.24
C GLN A 23 0.44 -1.99 -5.00
N SER A 24 -0.60 -2.39 -4.26
CA SER A 24 -0.93 -1.78 -2.97
C SER A 24 0.27 -1.94 -2.03
N ALA A 25 0.59 -0.87 -1.30
CA ALA A 25 1.64 -0.90 -0.28
C ALA A 25 1.41 -2.05 0.71
N VAL A 26 2.44 -2.88 0.91
CA VAL A 26 2.36 -4.06 1.77
C VAL A 26 2.97 -3.75 3.13
N LEU A 27 2.17 -3.88 4.19
CA LEU A 27 2.65 -3.86 5.57
C LEU A 27 3.47 -5.12 5.85
N PRO A 28 4.64 -5.03 6.51
CA PRO A 28 5.43 -6.21 6.87
C PRO A 28 4.63 -7.26 7.67
N PRO A 29 4.96 -8.55 7.57
CA PRO A 29 4.33 -9.55 8.42
C PRO A 29 4.76 -9.37 9.88
N GLY A 30 3.86 -9.66 10.82
CA GLY A 30 4.16 -9.65 12.25
C GLY A 30 2.91 -9.63 13.13
N PRO A 31 3.06 -9.80 14.47
CA PRO A 31 1.94 -9.93 15.40
C PRO A 31 0.96 -8.74 15.39
N LEU A 32 1.46 -7.54 15.02
CA LEU A 32 0.67 -6.30 14.99
C LEU A 32 0.12 -5.97 13.60
N GLN A 33 0.48 -6.73 12.55
CA GLN A 33 0.08 -6.41 11.18
C GLN A 33 -1.44 -6.34 11.00
N SER A 34 -2.17 -7.31 11.56
CA SER A 34 -3.64 -7.34 11.50
C SER A 34 -4.26 -6.15 12.24
N LYS A 35 -3.72 -5.78 13.40
CA LYS A 35 -4.19 -4.63 14.17
C LYS A 35 -3.94 -3.30 13.45
N VAL A 36 -2.79 -3.14 12.79
CA VAL A 36 -2.54 -1.97 11.91
C VAL A 36 -3.55 -1.94 10.77
N LYS A 37 -3.82 -3.09 10.14
CA LYS A 37 -4.81 -3.16 9.05
C LYS A 37 -6.19 -2.70 9.52
N THR A 38 -6.66 -3.20 10.66
CA THR A 38 -7.98 -2.86 11.20
C THR A 38 -8.06 -1.44 11.75
N ALA A 39 -7.02 -0.93 12.42
CA ALA A 39 -7.10 0.37 13.07
C ALA A 39 -6.77 1.54 12.14
N CYS A 40 -5.88 1.35 11.16
CA CYS A 40 -5.29 2.44 10.39
C CYS A 40 -5.76 2.49 8.94
N LEU A 41 -6.33 1.41 8.39
CA LEU A 41 -6.71 1.34 6.97
C LEU A 41 -8.18 1.64 6.69
N GLU A 42 -8.95 2.01 7.72
CA GLU A 42 -10.36 2.39 7.58
C GLU A 42 -10.55 3.74 6.87
N CYS A 43 -9.56 4.65 6.97
CA CYS A 43 -9.66 5.99 6.40
C CYS A 43 -8.72 6.26 5.22
N HIS A 44 -7.59 5.55 5.13
CA HIS A 44 -6.61 5.71 4.06
C HIS A 44 -5.86 4.40 3.82
N ASP A 45 -5.25 4.22 2.65
CA ASP A 45 -4.51 3.01 2.36
C ASP A 45 -3.13 2.96 3.07
N ALA A 46 -2.48 1.79 3.01
CA ALA A 46 -1.21 1.53 3.69
C ALA A 46 -0.04 2.34 3.12
N THR A 47 -0.20 2.96 1.96
CA THR A 47 0.86 3.73 1.28
C THR A 47 1.32 4.89 2.15
N ILE A 48 0.40 5.59 2.83
CA ILE A 48 0.75 6.69 3.74
C ILE A 48 1.65 6.18 4.87
N ILE A 49 1.41 4.97 5.38
CA ILE A 49 2.19 4.36 6.46
C ILE A 49 3.59 3.96 5.95
N VAL A 50 3.67 3.21 4.85
CA VAL A 50 4.97 2.71 4.33
C VAL A 50 5.87 3.82 3.78
N GLN A 51 5.29 4.98 3.47
CA GLN A 51 6.02 6.18 3.05
C GLN A 51 6.80 6.83 4.18
N GLN A 52 6.35 6.66 5.43
CA GLN A 52 6.97 7.32 6.56
C GLN A 52 8.34 6.72 6.89
N ARG A 53 9.26 7.59 7.31
CA ARG A 53 10.56 7.24 7.88
C ARG A 53 10.72 8.01 9.17
N LEU A 54 10.20 7.45 10.26
CA LEU A 54 10.04 8.16 11.51
C LEU A 54 10.69 7.37 12.66
N GLY A 55 11.26 8.10 13.62
CA GLY A 55 11.71 7.52 14.87
C GLY A 55 10.53 7.25 15.80
N LYS A 56 10.75 6.46 16.85
CA LYS A 56 9.70 6.06 17.82
C LYS A 56 8.89 7.25 18.36
N ALA A 57 9.55 8.33 18.77
CA ALA A 57 8.87 9.53 19.29
C ALA A 57 7.97 10.23 18.25
N ALA A 58 8.35 10.21 16.98
CA ALA A 58 7.51 10.76 15.92
C ALA A 58 6.35 9.82 15.58
N TRP A 59 6.59 8.50 15.53
CA TRP A 59 5.52 7.51 15.41
C TRP A 59 4.50 7.58 16.53
N THR A 60 4.93 7.82 17.77
CA THR A 60 4.03 8.08 18.91
C THR A 60 3.05 9.21 18.59
N LYS A 61 3.56 10.34 18.11
CA LYS A 61 2.72 11.51 17.75
C LYS A 61 1.76 11.19 16.61
N GLU A 62 2.21 10.44 15.60
CA GLU A 62 1.36 10.04 14.47
C GLU A 62 0.24 9.10 14.90
N VAL A 63 0.54 8.07 15.69
CA VAL A 63 -0.47 7.15 16.24
C VAL A 63 -1.46 7.88 17.14
N ASP A 64 -0.99 8.75 18.03
CA ASP A 64 -1.85 9.56 18.89
C ASP A 64 -2.78 10.49 18.10
N LYS A 65 -2.25 11.09 17.04
CA LYS A 65 -3.03 11.92 16.12
C LYS A 65 -4.11 11.10 15.43
N MET A 66 -3.81 9.89 14.95
CA MET A 66 -4.80 9.02 14.31
C MET A 66 -5.88 8.59 15.30
N ILE A 67 -5.51 8.22 16.54
CA ILE A 67 -6.47 7.88 17.60
C ILE A 67 -7.39 9.08 17.87
N LYS A 68 -6.82 10.28 18.00
CA LYS A 68 -7.59 11.52 18.18
C LYS A 68 -8.54 11.80 17.00
N TRP A 69 -8.18 11.38 15.80
CA TRP A 69 -9.00 11.51 14.59
C TRP A 69 -9.99 10.37 14.37
N GLY A 70 -10.03 9.38 15.27
CA GLY A 70 -11.04 8.31 15.27
C GLY A 70 -10.51 6.92 14.94
N ALA A 71 -9.19 6.71 14.80
CA ALA A 71 -8.64 5.38 14.66
C ALA A 71 -8.89 4.55 15.93
N LEU A 72 -9.49 3.37 15.75
CA LEU A 72 -9.85 2.47 16.83
C LEU A 72 -8.65 1.60 17.21
N VAL A 73 -7.75 2.16 18.02
CA VAL A 73 -6.63 1.43 18.62
C VAL A 73 -6.99 1.08 20.06
N GLU A 74 -6.99 -0.21 20.38
CA GLU A 74 -7.17 -0.66 21.77
C GLU A 74 -6.07 -0.08 22.67
N PRO A 75 -6.40 0.43 23.88
CA PRO A 75 -5.41 1.04 24.76
C PRO A 75 -4.20 0.15 25.07
N GLY A 76 -4.41 -1.17 25.19
CA GLY A 76 -3.36 -2.16 25.44
C GLY A 76 -2.44 -2.44 24.24
N ASP A 77 -2.87 -2.10 23.02
CA ASP A 77 -2.09 -2.35 21.79
C ASP A 77 -1.27 -1.13 21.34
N ARG A 78 -1.58 0.07 21.84
CA ARG A 78 -0.99 1.33 21.36
C ARG A 78 0.54 1.30 21.31
N ASP A 79 1.18 0.91 22.40
CA ASP A 79 2.65 0.92 22.49
C ASP A 79 3.28 -0.15 21.60
N ALA A 80 2.65 -1.32 21.48
CA ALA A 80 3.08 -2.38 20.58
C ALA A 80 2.94 -1.98 19.11
N LEU A 81 1.88 -1.22 18.78
CA LEU A 81 1.66 -0.61 17.46
C LEU A 81 2.77 0.38 17.12
N ILE A 82 3.11 1.27 18.05
CA ILE A 82 4.21 2.23 17.89
C ILE A 82 5.53 1.49 17.65
N GLU A 83 5.82 0.46 18.46
CA GLU A 83 7.04 -0.33 18.32
C GLU A 83 7.13 -1.03 16.97
N TYR A 84 6.03 -1.64 16.53
CA TYR A 84 5.94 -2.27 15.22
C TYR A 84 6.18 -1.26 14.09
N LEU A 85 5.57 -0.07 14.13
CA LEU A 85 5.75 0.95 13.11
C LEU A 85 7.17 1.50 13.09
N SER A 86 7.76 1.79 14.25
CA SER A 86 9.14 2.30 14.33
C SER A 86 10.18 1.27 13.93
N THR A 87 9.96 -0.02 14.23
CA THR A 87 10.87 -1.10 13.82
C THR A 87 10.85 -1.31 12.31
N ASN A 88 9.66 -1.27 11.71
CA ASN A 88 9.50 -1.55 10.29
C ASN A 88 9.84 -0.34 9.41
N PHE A 89 9.55 0.87 9.88
CA PHE A 89 9.68 2.14 9.16
C PHE A 89 10.51 3.19 9.94
N PRO A 90 11.78 2.87 10.30
CA PRO A 90 12.64 3.76 11.08
C PRO A 90 13.11 4.98 10.26
N ALA A 91 13.59 6.01 10.97
CA ALA A 91 14.04 7.27 10.39
C ALA A 91 15.38 7.18 9.63
N ASP A 92 16.18 6.15 9.89
CA ASP A 92 17.51 5.94 9.29
C ASP A 92 17.46 5.20 7.95
N LYS A 93 16.29 4.69 7.55
CA LYS A 93 16.09 4.09 6.24
C LYS A 93 15.93 5.17 5.16
N GLU A 94 16.41 4.84 3.97
CA GLU A 94 16.26 5.66 2.78
C GLU A 94 14.81 6.15 2.57
N PRO A 95 14.62 7.41 2.13
CA PRO A 95 13.30 7.96 1.84
C PRO A 95 12.52 7.07 0.88
N TYR A 96 11.20 6.99 1.09
CA TYR A 96 10.34 6.23 0.19
C TYR A 96 10.41 6.78 -1.25
N LYS A 97 10.71 5.91 -2.21
CA LYS A 97 10.68 6.24 -3.64
C LYS A 97 9.31 5.86 -4.20
N ALA A 98 8.45 6.85 -4.42
CA ALA A 98 7.17 6.60 -5.08
C ALA A 98 7.38 6.13 -6.53
N SER A 99 6.75 5.02 -6.92
CA SER A 99 6.68 4.63 -8.32
C SER A 99 5.72 5.57 -9.04
N ARG A 100 6.25 6.58 -9.74
CA ARG A 100 5.47 7.41 -10.65
C ARG A 100 5.17 6.63 -11.93
N THR A 101 4.24 5.68 -11.86
CA THR A 101 3.57 5.18 -13.06
C THR A 101 2.15 5.71 -12.98
N MET A 102 1.76 6.48 -14.00
CA MET A 102 0.54 7.33 -14.09
C MET A 102 0.65 8.77 -13.56
N ALA A 103 1.77 9.45 -13.83
CA ALA A 103 1.79 10.92 -14.00
C ALA A 103 2.11 11.28 -15.46
N LYS A 104 1.62 10.46 -16.41
CA LYS A 104 1.74 10.70 -17.85
C LYS A 104 0.39 10.43 -18.51
N SER A 105 -0.52 11.38 -18.35
CA SER A 105 -1.62 11.62 -19.30
C SER A 105 -1.99 13.11 -19.31
N ASP A 106 -1.00 13.99 -19.17
CA ASP A 106 -1.14 15.40 -19.50
C ASP A 106 0.17 15.82 -20.19
N GLN A 107 0.41 15.27 -21.38
CA GLN A 107 1.43 15.81 -22.27
C GLN A 107 0.84 15.96 -23.67
N LYS A 108 0.08 17.07 -23.79
CA LYS A 108 -0.28 17.82 -25.00
C LYS A 108 -1.23 17.16 -26.01
#